data_AF-A0A367LY77-F1
#
_entry.id   AF-A0A367LY77-F1
#
_cell.length_a   1.000
_cell.length_b   1.000
_cell.length_c   1.000
_cell.angle_alpha   90.00
_cell.angle_beta   90.00
_cell.angle_gamma   90.00
#
_symmetry.space_group_name_H-M   'P 1'
#
loop_
_entity.id
_entity.type
_entity.pdbx_description
1 polymer ?
#
loop_
_entity_poly.entity_id
_entity_poly.type
_entity_poly.pdbx_seq_one_letter_code
_entity_poly.pdbx_strand_id
1 'polypeptide(L)'
;AAGRGDARPRLLLNGQVAVKSLSDWLGAGLRPLPVSGRLPFQLNLLLDGKDSQLQIDSDLKGAVVDLPAPFGKTAAQARPTQWRMTLDGAERRYWARYDGLASLAYAAPADKPLNGRGALRLGGDPALLPSAQGLRGRGRLAELDWDAWQAT
;
A
#
# COMPACT_ATOMS: atom_id res chain seq x y z
N ALA A 1 -28.52 32.29 -14.04
CA ALA A 1 -28.31 30.82 -14.02
C ALA A 1 -27.11 30.53 -13.12
N ALA A 2 -27.34 30.04 -11.90
CA ALA A 2 -26.25 29.67 -10.99
C ALA A 2 -25.75 28.27 -11.34
N GLY A 3 -24.46 28.13 -11.64
CA GLY A 3 -23.84 26.86 -11.98
C GLY A 3 -23.91 25.89 -10.81
N ARG A 4 -24.39 24.66 -11.06
CA ARG A 4 -24.23 23.55 -10.13
C ARG A 4 -22.73 23.30 -9.98
N GLY A 5 -22.15 23.69 -8.83
CA GLY A 5 -20.83 23.19 -8.46
C GLY A 5 -20.94 21.67 -8.32
N ASP A 6 -20.20 20.94 -9.14
CA ASP A 6 -20.21 19.47 -9.11
C ASP A 6 -19.93 19.00 -7.69
N ALA A 7 -20.92 18.35 -7.08
CA ALA A 7 -20.75 17.75 -5.76
C ALA A 7 -19.61 16.74 -5.87
N ARG A 8 -18.67 16.78 -4.92
CA ARG A 8 -17.55 15.84 -4.81
C ARG A 8 -17.82 14.91 -3.63
N PRO A 9 -18.49 13.76 -3.83
CA PRO A 9 -18.78 12.85 -2.76
C PRO A 9 -17.48 12.40 -2.09
N ARG A 10 -17.45 12.52 -0.76
CA ARG A 10 -16.36 12.03 0.06
C ARG A 10 -16.92 11.08 1.11
N LEU A 11 -16.39 9.87 1.16
CA LEU A 11 -16.72 8.88 2.18
C LEU A 11 -15.50 8.68 3.07
N LEU A 12 -15.72 8.83 4.38
CA LEU A 12 -14.74 8.56 5.42
C LEU A 12 -15.23 7.39 6.26
N LEU A 13 -14.40 6.38 6.43
CA LEU A 13 -14.73 5.18 7.21
C LEU A 13 -13.55 4.83 8.09
N ASN A 14 -13.81 4.63 9.38
CA ASN A 14 -12.82 4.11 10.33
C ASN A 14 -13.21 2.70 10.71
N GLY A 15 -12.24 1.80 10.78
CA GLY A 15 -12.50 0.41 11.07
C GLY A 15 -11.29 -0.35 11.57
N GLN A 16 -11.51 -1.63 11.86
CA GLN A 16 -10.45 -2.59 12.13
C GLN A 16 -10.73 -3.86 11.36
N VAL A 17 -9.70 -4.43 10.76
CA VAL A 17 -9.80 -5.66 9.97
C VAL A 17 -8.76 -6.67 10.43
N ALA A 18 -9.15 -7.94 10.50
CA ALA A 18 -8.20 -9.02 10.69
C ALA A 18 -7.43 -9.21 9.39
N VAL A 19 -6.11 -9.35 9.48
CA VAL A 19 -5.25 -9.54 8.29
C VAL A 19 -5.71 -10.75 7.49
N LYS A 20 -6.07 -11.84 8.18
CA LYS A 20 -6.61 -13.04 7.54
C LYS A 20 -7.84 -12.75 6.67
N SER A 21 -8.82 -12.00 7.19
CA SER A 21 -10.03 -11.65 6.43
C SER A 21 -9.72 -10.84 5.18
N LEU A 22 -8.74 -9.92 5.26
CA LEU A 22 -8.28 -9.15 4.12
C LEU A 22 -7.56 -10.04 3.08
N SER A 23 -6.67 -10.93 3.54
CA SER A 23 -5.95 -11.88 2.68
C SER A 23 -6.89 -12.85 1.95
N ASP A 24 -7.88 -13.38 2.67
CA ASP A 24 -8.91 -14.27 2.12
C ASP A 24 -9.71 -13.54 1.02
N TRP A 25 -10.10 -12.28 1.27
CA TRP A 25 -10.80 -11.44 0.29
C TRP A 25 -9.95 -11.13 -0.96
N LEU A 26 -8.65 -10.90 -0.79
CA LEU A 26 -7.72 -10.64 -1.89
C LEU A 26 -7.40 -11.88 -2.74
N GLY A 27 -7.86 -13.07 -2.35
CA GLY A 27 -7.47 -14.32 -3.00
C GLY A 27 -5.99 -14.66 -2.78
N ALA A 28 -5.36 -14.09 -1.74
CA ALA A 28 -3.95 -14.30 -1.41
C ALA A 28 -3.66 -15.68 -0.81
N GLY A 29 -4.64 -16.61 -0.83
CA GLY A 29 -4.55 -17.97 -0.29
C GLY A 29 -3.45 -18.86 -0.87
N LEU A 30 -2.62 -18.36 -1.78
CA LEU A 30 -1.49 -19.07 -2.38
C LEU A 30 -0.17 -18.89 -1.62
N ARG A 31 0.00 -17.84 -0.79
CA ARG A 31 1.15 -17.71 0.14
C ARG A 31 0.76 -16.92 1.41
N PRO A 32 1.15 -17.39 2.62
CA PRO A 32 0.93 -16.64 3.84
C PRO A 32 1.65 -15.29 3.75
N LEU A 33 0.95 -14.21 4.12
CA LEU A 33 1.59 -12.90 4.25
C LEU A 33 2.40 -12.88 5.56
N PRO A 34 3.58 -12.22 5.59
CA PRO A 34 4.38 -12.02 6.80
C PRO A 34 3.76 -10.95 7.72
N VAL A 35 2.43 -10.92 7.80
CA VAL A 35 1.65 -9.96 8.59
C VAL A 35 0.48 -10.71 9.21
N SER A 36 0.24 -10.48 10.50
CA SER A 36 -0.83 -11.13 11.24
C SER A 36 -1.46 -10.19 12.27
N GLY A 37 -2.58 -10.62 12.87
CA GLY A 37 -3.33 -9.84 13.86
C GLY A 37 -4.44 -8.99 13.25
N ARG A 38 -4.80 -7.90 13.95
CA ARG A 38 -5.84 -6.95 13.54
C ARG A 38 -5.22 -5.57 13.41
N LEU A 39 -5.49 -4.89 12.30
CA LEU A 39 -5.01 -3.54 12.07
C LEU A 39 -6.19 -2.55 12.03
N PRO A 40 -6.06 -1.39 12.68
CA PRO A 40 -6.97 -0.26 12.48
C PRO A 40 -6.69 0.38 11.12
N PHE A 41 -7.71 0.95 10.50
CA PHE A 41 -7.54 1.72 9.28
C PHE A 41 -8.54 2.86 9.20
N GLN A 42 -8.15 3.89 8.46
CA GLN A 42 -8.98 5.02 8.06
C GLN A 42 -9.03 5.02 6.54
N LEU A 43 -10.22 4.84 5.98
CA LEU A 43 -10.49 4.87 4.57
C LEU A 43 -11.04 6.24 4.19
N ASN A 44 -10.49 6.82 3.14
CA ASN A 44 -10.95 8.05 2.52
C ASN A 44 -11.15 7.83 1.03
N LEU A 45 -12.41 7.84 0.61
CA LEU A 45 -12.82 7.70 -0.78
C LEU A 45 -13.30 9.06 -1.28
N LEU A 46 -12.65 9.57 -2.33
CA LEU A 46 -13.05 10.78 -3.05
C LEU A 46 -13.53 10.38 -4.44
N LEU A 47 -14.73 10.81 -4.81
CA LEU A 47 -15.27 10.67 -6.16
C LEU A 47 -15.29 12.06 -6.82
N ASP A 48 -14.42 12.27 -7.80
CA ASP A 48 -14.20 13.55 -8.48
C ASP A 48 -13.82 13.31 -9.96
N GLY A 49 -14.61 12.47 -10.64
CA GLY A 49 -14.33 12.06 -12.03
C GLY A 49 -12.93 11.48 -12.19
N LYS A 50 -12.10 12.09 -13.04
CA LYS A 50 -10.73 11.66 -13.31
C LYS A 50 -9.79 11.73 -12.10
N ASP A 51 -10.12 12.56 -11.11
CA ASP A 51 -9.34 12.74 -9.88
C ASP A 51 -9.85 11.87 -8.72
N SER A 52 -10.81 10.98 -8.99
CA SER A 52 -11.30 10.02 -8.01
C SER A 52 -10.16 9.16 -7.45
N GLN A 53 -10.12 9.02 -6.12
CA GLN A 53 -9.05 8.32 -5.42
C GLN A 53 -9.55 7.61 -4.17
N LEU A 54 -8.88 6.51 -3.84
CA LEU A 54 -9.05 5.79 -2.58
C LEU A 54 -7.74 5.87 -1.80
N GLN A 55 -7.81 6.30 -0.55
CA GLN A 55 -6.68 6.30 0.39
C GLN A 55 -7.04 5.50 1.63
N ILE A 56 -6.08 4.73 2.14
CA ILE A 56 -6.15 3.98 3.38
C ILE A 56 -4.93 4.34 4.22
N ASP A 57 -5.16 4.84 5.43
CA ASP A 57 -4.11 5.12 6.41
C ASP A 57 -4.25 4.18 7.62
N SER A 58 -3.13 3.73 8.17
CA SER A 58 -3.07 2.84 9.32
C SER A 58 -1.81 3.09 10.13
N ASP A 59 -1.88 3.05 11.46
CA ASP A 59 -0.69 2.98 12.31
C ASP A 59 -0.23 1.53 12.54
N LEU A 60 -0.92 0.55 11.97
CA LEU A 60 -0.71 -0.89 12.11
C LEU A 60 -0.61 -1.41 13.56
N LYS A 61 -1.02 -0.63 14.57
CA LYS A 61 -0.96 -1.06 15.97
C LYS A 61 -1.94 -2.22 16.18
N GLY A 62 -1.47 -3.31 16.81
CA GLY A 62 -2.22 -4.56 16.94
C GLY A 62 -1.91 -5.62 15.86
N ALA A 63 -1.17 -5.26 14.81
CA ALA A 63 -0.64 -6.21 13.83
C ALA A 63 0.82 -6.57 14.13
N VAL A 64 1.22 -7.80 13.85
CA VAL A 64 2.64 -8.21 13.81
C VAL A 64 3.10 -8.17 12.35
N VAL A 65 4.28 -7.62 12.09
CA VAL A 65 4.96 -7.73 10.80
C VAL A 65 6.21 -8.56 11.02
N ASP A 66 6.20 -9.77 10.47
CA ASP A 66 7.24 -10.77 10.62
C ASP A 66 8.20 -10.69 9.44
N LEU A 67 8.90 -9.56 9.37
CA LEU A 67 9.94 -9.31 8.38
C LEU A 67 11.27 -9.04 9.11
N PRO A 68 12.41 -9.33 8.49
CA PRO A 68 13.71 -8.98 9.05
C PRO A 68 13.83 -7.49 9.34
N ALA A 69 14.72 -7.13 10.26
CA ALA A 69 15.05 -5.74 10.52
C ALA A 69 15.48 -5.04 9.21
N PRO A 70 15.14 -3.74 9.04
CA PRO A 70 14.37 -2.88 9.95
C PRO A 70 12.84 -2.96 9.77
N PHE A 71 12.33 -3.86 8.94
CA PHE A 71 10.92 -3.89 8.52
C PHE A 71 9.99 -4.56 9.51
N GLY A 72 10.50 -5.46 10.35
CA GLY A 72 9.70 -6.11 11.38
C GLY A 72 9.07 -5.14 12.37
N LYS A 73 7.99 -5.59 13.01
CA LYS A 73 7.43 -4.93 14.20
C LYS A 73 6.58 -5.90 15.03
N THR A 74 6.49 -5.62 16.32
CA THR A 74 5.54 -6.27 17.25
C THR A 74 4.16 -5.62 17.19
N ALA A 75 3.16 -6.28 17.80
CA ALA A 75 1.80 -5.76 17.89
C ALA A 75 1.70 -4.44 18.68
N ALA A 76 2.58 -4.20 19.66
CA ALA A 76 2.57 -2.99 20.46
C ALA A 76 3.12 -1.76 19.71
N GLN A 77 4.00 -1.98 18.73
CA GLN A 77 4.65 -0.93 17.97
C GLN A 77 3.73 -0.37 16.88
N ALA A 78 3.67 0.97 16.81
CA ALA A 78 3.06 1.68 15.70
C ALA A 78 4.02 1.72 14.50
N ARG A 79 3.45 1.73 13.31
CA ARG A 79 4.14 1.76 12.03
C ARG A 79 3.24 2.46 11.00
N PRO A 80 3.27 3.80 10.96
CA PRO A 80 2.51 4.62 10.02
C PRO A 80 2.63 4.11 8.59
N THR A 81 1.50 3.73 8.02
CA THR A 81 1.39 3.13 6.70
C THR A 81 0.26 3.81 5.94
N GLN A 82 0.55 4.16 4.69
CA GLN A 82 -0.44 4.71 3.78
C GLN A 82 -0.44 3.87 2.51
N TRP A 83 -1.63 3.57 2.01
CA TRP A 83 -1.85 3.05 0.67
C TRP A 83 -2.85 3.94 -0.05
N ARG A 84 -2.64 4.18 -1.34
CA ARG A 84 -3.52 5.00 -2.16
C ARG A 84 -3.61 4.47 -3.58
N MET A 85 -4.77 4.61 -4.21
CA MET A 85 -4.94 4.36 -5.64
C MET A 85 -5.81 5.41 -6.32
N THR A 86 -5.63 5.56 -7.64
CA THR A 86 -6.62 6.26 -8.48
C THR A 86 -7.85 5.38 -8.67
N LEU A 87 -8.98 5.99 -9.04
CA LEU A 87 -10.23 5.27 -9.32
C LEU A 87 -10.69 5.31 -10.78
N ASP A 88 -10.03 6.15 -11.57
CA ASP A 88 -10.32 6.38 -12.99
C ASP A 88 -9.01 6.55 -13.78
N GLY A 89 -9.14 6.67 -15.10
CA GLY A 89 -8.05 6.80 -16.06
C GLY A 89 -7.71 5.48 -16.77
N ALA A 90 -6.97 5.61 -17.88
CA ALA A 90 -6.49 4.45 -18.67
C ALA A 90 -5.57 3.53 -17.86
N GLU A 91 -4.90 4.07 -16.84
CA GLU A 91 -4.06 3.31 -15.93
C GLU A 91 -4.56 3.48 -14.49
N ARG A 92 -4.59 2.37 -13.77
CA ARG A 92 -4.72 2.36 -12.32
C ARG A 92 -3.35 2.61 -11.71
N ARG A 93 -3.24 3.64 -10.89
CA ARG A 93 -2.00 3.96 -10.16
C ARG A 93 -2.15 3.62 -8.69
N TYR A 94 -1.08 3.13 -8.11
CA TYR A 94 -1.00 2.70 -6.72
C TYR A 94 0.26 3.29 -6.07
N TRP A 95 0.10 3.73 -4.85
CA TRP A 95 1.21 4.15 -3.99
C TRP A 95 1.08 3.49 -2.63
N ALA A 96 2.21 3.14 -2.05
CA ALA A 96 2.27 2.74 -0.64
C ALA A 96 3.47 3.37 0.04
N ARG A 97 3.36 3.64 1.34
CA ARG A 97 4.45 4.07 2.21
C ARG A 97 4.35 3.29 3.51
N TYR A 98 5.50 2.86 4.01
CA TYR A 98 5.64 2.09 5.24
C TYR A 98 6.72 2.77 6.10
N ASP A 99 6.28 3.66 6.99
CA ASP A 99 7.05 4.34 8.06
C ASP A 99 8.43 4.87 7.67
N GLY A 100 8.58 5.38 6.45
CA GLY A 100 9.89 5.83 5.96
C GLY A 100 10.93 4.71 5.79
N LEU A 101 10.52 3.44 5.85
CA LEU A 101 11.37 2.29 5.58
C LEU A 101 11.20 1.79 4.15
N ALA A 102 9.97 1.83 3.63
CA ALA A 102 9.68 1.45 2.26
C ALA A 102 8.64 2.35 1.60
N SER A 103 8.71 2.45 0.27
CA SER A 103 7.67 3.06 -0.54
C SER A 103 7.50 2.36 -1.89
N LEU A 104 6.28 2.40 -2.42
CA LEU A 104 5.90 1.79 -3.69
C LEU A 104 5.25 2.84 -4.58
N ALA A 105 5.56 2.79 -5.86
CA ALA A 105 4.78 3.41 -6.93
C ALA A 105 4.58 2.38 -8.04
N TYR A 106 3.33 2.14 -8.42
CA TYR A 106 2.96 1.18 -9.46
C TYR A 106 1.87 1.76 -10.35
N ALA A 107 1.92 1.47 -11.64
CA ALA A 107 0.86 1.81 -12.59
C ALA A 107 0.67 0.68 -13.59
N ALA A 108 -0.59 0.31 -13.85
CA ALA A 108 -0.95 -0.71 -14.83
C ALA A 108 -2.28 -0.36 -15.52
N PRO A 109 -2.55 -0.87 -16.72
CA PRO A 109 -3.89 -0.85 -17.30
C PRO A 109 -4.90 -1.50 -16.34
N ALA A 110 -6.10 -0.92 -16.22
CA ALA A 110 -7.10 -1.38 -15.25
C ALA A 110 -7.56 -2.83 -15.50
N ASP A 111 -7.57 -3.27 -16.75
CA ASP A 111 -7.93 -4.62 -17.20
C ASP A 111 -6.75 -5.61 -17.18
N LYS A 112 -5.51 -5.10 -17.10
CA LYS A 112 -4.28 -5.90 -17.14
C LYS A 112 -3.34 -5.50 -15.99
N PRO A 113 -3.71 -5.76 -14.72
CA PRO A 113 -2.97 -5.30 -13.55
C PRO A 113 -1.54 -5.85 -13.47
N LEU A 114 -1.23 -6.96 -14.15
CA LEU A 114 0.12 -7.54 -14.22
C LEU A 114 1.01 -6.89 -15.31
N ASN A 115 0.43 -6.15 -16.25
CA ASN A 115 1.15 -5.51 -17.36
C ASN A 115 1.55 -4.08 -17.00
N GLY A 116 2.06 -3.89 -15.79
CA GLY A 116 2.39 -2.58 -15.26
C GLY A 116 3.87 -2.26 -15.24
N ARG A 117 4.15 -1.11 -14.63
CA ARG A 117 5.49 -0.63 -14.31
C ARG A 117 5.49 -0.12 -12.88
N GLY A 118 6.55 -0.43 -12.14
CA GLY A 118 6.66 0.08 -10.78
C GLY A 118 8.03 -0.01 -10.18
N ALA A 119 8.15 0.70 -9.06
CA ALA A 119 9.35 0.74 -8.25
C ALA A 119 8.98 0.50 -6.78
N LEU A 120 9.70 -0.40 -6.14
CA LEU A 120 9.78 -0.53 -4.69
C LEU A 120 11.09 0.12 -4.24
N ARG A 121 11.01 1.08 -3.32
CA ARG A 121 12.15 1.73 -2.69
C ARG A 121 12.26 1.32 -1.23
N LEU A 122 13.45 0.92 -0.80
CA LEU A 122 13.80 0.66 0.60
C LEU A 122 14.76 1.76 1.10
N GLY A 123 14.62 2.17 2.37
CA GLY A 123 15.46 3.21 2.97
C GLY A 123 14.90 4.63 2.88
N GLY A 124 13.57 4.77 2.81
CA GLY A 124 12.86 6.04 3.08
C GLY A 124 12.66 7.01 1.92
N ASP A 125 13.44 6.89 0.86
CA ASP A 125 13.16 7.66 -0.36
C ASP A 125 11.80 7.29 -0.97
N PRO A 126 11.06 8.26 -1.54
CA PRO A 126 9.83 7.99 -2.27
C PRO A 126 10.13 7.24 -3.58
N ALA A 127 9.32 6.23 -3.87
CA ALA A 127 9.34 5.52 -5.13
C ALA A 127 8.79 6.41 -6.26
N LEU A 128 9.53 6.45 -7.36
CA LEU A 128 9.13 7.14 -8.57
C LEU A 128 8.71 6.10 -9.61
N LEU A 129 7.65 6.40 -10.33
CA LEU A 129 7.13 5.50 -11.36
C LEU A 129 8.14 5.42 -12.52
N PRO A 130 8.66 4.23 -12.86
CA PRO A 130 9.56 4.08 -13.99
C PRO A 130 8.82 4.25 -15.32
N SER A 131 9.56 4.46 -16.41
CA SER A 131 9.00 4.52 -17.78
C SER A 131 8.81 3.12 -18.39
N ALA A 132 9.77 2.21 -18.19
CA ALA A 132 9.70 0.86 -18.76
C ALA A 132 8.90 -0.11 -17.87
N GLN A 133 8.21 -1.05 -18.52
CA GLN A 133 7.44 -2.12 -17.89
C GLN A 133 8.26 -2.98 -16.91
N GLY A 134 7.57 -3.62 -15.97
CA GLY A 134 8.12 -4.48 -14.94
C GLY A 134 8.29 -3.80 -13.58
N LEU A 135 8.64 -4.61 -12.57
CA LEU A 135 8.86 -4.16 -11.20
C LEU A 135 10.37 -4.07 -10.91
N ARG A 136 10.80 -2.97 -10.28
CA ARG A 136 12.19 -2.77 -9.88
C ARG A 136 12.28 -2.52 -8.38
N GLY A 137 13.12 -3.27 -7.68
CA GLY A 137 13.48 -3.00 -6.30
C GLY A 137 14.81 -2.24 -6.23
N ARG A 138 14.88 -1.17 -5.44
CA ARG A 138 16.14 -0.47 -5.13
C ARG A 138 16.09 0.08 -3.72
N GLY A 139 17.22 0.20 -3.04
CA GLY A 139 17.23 0.87 -1.75
C GLY A 139 18.58 0.84 -1.07
N ARG A 140 18.60 1.41 0.14
CA ARG A 140 19.73 1.32 1.05
C ARG A 140 19.21 0.88 2.41
N LEU A 141 19.83 -0.14 2.97
CA LEU A 141 19.60 -0.57 4.35
C LEU A 141 20.85 -0.24 5.15
N ALA A 142 20.65 0.13 6.42
CA ALA A 142 21.78 0.30 7.34
C ALA A 142 22.47 -1.04 7.61
N GLU A 143 21.69 -2.12 7.62
CA GLU A 143 22.13 -3.48 7.86
C GLU A 143 21.28 -4.44 7.00
N LEU A 144 21.89 -5.53 6.54
CA LEU A 144 21.23 -6.60 5.80
C LEU A 144 21.67 -7.94 6.38
N ASP A 145 20.80 -8.54 7.20
CA ASP A 145 20.93 -9.92 7.65
C ASP A 145 20.34 -10.86 6.60
N TRP A 146 21.18 -11.34 5.68
CA TRP A 146 20.73 -12.15 4.54
C TRP A 146 20.05 -13.45 4.95
N ASP A 147 20.51 -14.09 6.03
CA ASP A 147 19.98 -15.38 6.47
C ASP A 147 18.55 -15.22 7.01
N ALA A 148 18.28 -14.13 7.74
CA ALA A 148 16.92 -13.79 8.19
C ALA A 148 15.95 -13.60 7.01
N TRP A 149 16.41 -13.01 5.90
CA TRP A 149 15.58 -12.81 4.69
C TRP A 149 15.29 -14.09 3.92
N GLN A 150 16.17 -15.09 3.97
CA GLN A 150 15.93 -16.37 3.31
C GLN A 150 14.91 -17.24 4.06
N ALA A 151 14.77 -17.02 5.37
CA ALA A 151 13.86 -17.78 6.22
C ALA A 151 12.41 -17.27 6.22
N THR A 152 12.12 -16.14 5.54
CA THR A 152 10.81 -15.47 5.55
C THR A 152 9.86 -15.97 4.47
#